data_AF-A0A8T7J4B1-F1
#
_entry.id   AF-A0A8T7J4B1-F1
#
_cell.length_a   1.000
_cell.length_b   1.000
_cell.length_c   1.000
_cell.angle_alpha   90.00
_cell.angle_beta   90.00
_cell.angle_gamma   90.00
#
_symmetry.space_group_name_H-M   'P 1'
#
loop_
_entity.id
_entity.type
_entity.pdbx_description
1 polymer ?
#
loop_
_entity_poly.entity_id
_entity_poly.type
_entity_poly.pdbx_seq_one_letter_code
_entity_poly.pdbx_strand_id
1 'polypeptide(L)'
;MEINVKPPKGMKTVMCDNKPVGYVKDVNDPKEAIRLAQELIKSKGLSREISKSESIYSQAQSFANTAAYLYEKDLKSLPRNPQSITPFVVNAAFSAEMYLKCLQEVHGQITESHVLTVLFKSLPNKVKDKINKTSKKFESQYQIEQGILFKNHLKNINNAFVDWRYIYEKNYESINIQQTIFVLQVLHEVSAIERGLKT
;
A
#
# COMPACT_ATOMS: atom_id res chain seq x y z
N MET A 1 -10.95 -21.33 24.56
CA MET A 1 -10.29 -20.38 25.48
C MET A 1 -9.95 -19.16 24.66
N GLU A 2 -10.61 -18.02 24.89
CA GLU A 2 -10.29 -16.78 24.17
C GLU A 2 -8.94 -16.24 24.67
N ILE A 3 -8.06 -15.89 23.72
CA ILE A 3 -6.74 -15.35 24.02
C ILE A 3 -6.89 -13.84 24.09
N ASN A 4 -6.51 -13.25 25.23
CA ASN A 4 -6.62 -11.82 25.46
C ASN A 4 -5.47 -11.09 24.75
N VAL A 5 -5.72 -9.86 24.30
CA VAL A 5 -4.67 -8.98 23.76
C VAL A 5 -3.66 -8.62 24.85
N LYS A 6 -4.11 -8.49 26.11
CA LYS A 6 -3.24 -8.22 27.26
C LYS A 6 -2.66 -9.54 27.79
N PRO A 7 -1.34 -9.77 27.68
CA PRO A 7 -0.72 -11.02 28.11
C PRO A 7 -0.53 -11.08 29.63
N PRO A 8 -0.32 -12.28 30.20
CA PRO A 8 0.19 -12.44 31.57
C PRO A 8 1.53 -11.71 31.78
N LYS A 9 1.86 -11.43 33.04
CA LYS A 9 3.14 -10.78 33.40
C LYS A 9 4.33 -11.58 32.87
N GLY A 10 5.29 -10.91 32.23
CA GLY A 10 6.48 -11.54 31.66
C GLY A 10 6.26 -12.25 30.33
N MET A 11 5.09 -12.05 29.70
CA MET A 11 4.77 -12.60 28.39
C MET A 11 4.40 -11.50 27.40
N LYS A 12 4.49 -11.86 26.11
CA LYS A 12 4.10 -11.01 24.99
C LYS A 12 3.09 -11.75 24.12
N THR A 13 2.04 -11.05 23.72
CA THR A 13 1.01 -11.60 22.83
C THR A 13 1.57 -11.78 21.43
N VAL A 14 1.40 -12.97 20.87
CA VAL A 14 1.70 -13.27 19.47
C VAL A 14 0.44 -13.05 18.66
N MET A 15 0.55 -12.24 17.63
CA MET A 15 -0.53 -11.93 16.69
C MET A 15 -0.30 -12.69 15.39
N CYS A 16 -1.36 -13.26 14.83
CA CYS A 16 -1.38 -13.80 13.47
C CYS A 16 -2.67 -13.33 12.80
N ASP A 17 -2.57 -12.73 11.61
CA ASP A 17 -3.69 -12.13 10.89
C ASP A 17 -4.56 -11.21 11.78
N ASN A 18 -3.91 -10.33 12.55
CA ASN A 18 -4.52 -9.40 13.52
C ASN A 18 -5.34 -10.05 14.64
N LYS A 19 -5.19 -11.35 14.88
CA LYS A 19 -5.83 -12.05 16.00
C LYS A 19 -4.79 -12.52 17.00
N PRO A 20 -5.06 -12.44 18.32
CA PRO A 20 -4.18 -13.00 19.33
C PRO A 20 -4.22 -14.53 19.24
N VAL A 21 -3.05 -15.14 19.04
CA VAL A 21 -2.93 -16.60 18.86
C VAL A 21 -2.21 -17.28 20.02
N GLY A 22 -1.62 -16.52 20.93
CA GLY A 22 -1.09 -17.02 22.19
C GLY A 22 -0.06 -16.07 22.77
N TYR A 23 0.75 -16.60 23.69
CA TYR A 23 1.73 -15.83 24.41
C TYR A 23 3.09 -16.52 24.31
N VAL A 24 4.15 -15.73 24.23
CA VAL A 24 5.54 -16.18 24.35
C VAL A 24 6.21 -15.40 25.48
N LYS A 25 7.35 -15.89 25.96
CA LYS A 25 8.15 -15.17 26.97
C LYS A 25 8.57 -13.80 26.41
N ASP A 26 8.41 -12.75 27.20
CA ASP A 26 8.93 -11.44 26.85
C ASP A 26 10.45 -11.43 27.07
N VAL A 27 11.21 -11.36 25.97
CA VAL A 27 12.67 -11.45 25.96
C VAL A 27 13.24 -10.18 25.32
N ASN A 28 14.43 -9.76 25.79
CA ASN A 28 15.07 -8.53 25.31
C ASN A 28 15.71 -8.69 23.92
N ASP A 29 16.12 -9.90 23.54
CA ASP A 29 16.72 -10.15 22.22
C ASP A 29 15.62 -10.21 21.14
N PRO A 30 15.62 -9.30 20.14
CA PRO A 30 14.63 -9.31 19.07
C PRO A 30 14.66 -10.59 18.24
N LYS A 31 15.83 -11.21 18.02
CA LYS A 31 15.93 -12.44 17.23
C LYS A 31 15.26 -13.60 17.93
N GLU A 32 15.51 -13.73 19.23
CA GLU A 32 14.86 -14.74 20.06
C GLU A 32 13.35 -14.52 20.18
N ALA A 33 12.89 -13.28 20.31
CA ALA A 33 11.46 -12.95 20.32
C ALA A 33 10.76 -13.38 19.02
N ILE A 34 11.39 -13.14 17.86
CA ILE A 34 10.89 -13.58 16.55
C ILE A 34 10.85 -15.11 16.48
N ARG A 35 11.91 -15.79 16.91
CA ARG A 35 11.98 -17.27 16.91
C ARG A 35 10.83 -17.89 17.71
N LEU A 36 10.63 -17.42 18.95
CA LEU A 36 9.55 -17.90 19.82
C LEU A 36 8.16 -17.67 19.20
N ALA A 37 7.93 -16.49 18.61
CA ALA A 37 6.66 -16.19 17.95
C ALA A 37 6.41 -17.11 16.74
N GLN A 38 7.45 -17.35 15.92
CA GLN A 38 7.36 -18.24 14.77
C GLN A 38 7.12 -19.70 15.17
N GLU A 39 7.76 -20.18 16.22
CA GLU A 39 7.52 -21.54 16.75
C GLU A 39 6.10 -21.70 17.27
N LEU A 40 5.56 -20.70 17.96
CA LEU A 40 4.16 -20.72 18.39
C LEU A 40 3.20 -20.73 17.19
N ILE A 41 3.44 -19.92 16.17
CA ILE A 41 2.62 -19.89 14.96
C ILE A 41 2.67 -21.23 14.23
N LYS A 42 3.87 -21.81 14.07
CA LYS A 42 4.08 -23.13 13.44
C LYS A 42 3.41 -24.25 14.22
N SER A 43 3.60 -24.32 15.54
CA SER A 43 2.99 -25.35 16.40
C SER A 43 1.46 -25.31 16.38
N LYS A 44 0.86 -24.15 16.09
CA LYS A 44 -0.60 -24.00 15.92
C LYS A 44 -1.10 -24.30 14.51
N GLY A 45 -0.23 -24.67 13.58
CA GLY A 45 -0.59 -24.87 12.17
C GLY A 45 -1.03 -23.58 11.47
N LEU A 46 -0.70 -22.41 12.04
CA LEU A 46 -1.06 -21.10 11.51
C LEU A 46 0.02 -20.54 10.57
N SER A 47 1.16 -21.22 10.47
CA SER A 47 2.22 -20.86 9.54
C SER A 47 1.75 -21.14 8.13
N ARG A 48 1.66 -20.10 7.31
CA ARG A 48 1.46 -20.21 5.86
C ARG A 48 2.61 -19.56 5.12
N GLU A 49 2.90 -20.09 3.94
CA GLU A 49 3.84 -19.46 3.03
C GLU A 49 3.20 -18.17 2.50
N ILE A 50 3.94 -17.07 2.61
CA ILE A 50 3.51 -15.78 2.09
C ILE A 50 4.13 -15.65 0.70
N SER A 51 3.28 -15.51 -0.33
CA SER A 51 3.80 -15.29 -1.68
C SER A 51 4.52 -13.95 -1.79
N LYS A 52 5.41 -13.83 -2.77
CA LYS A 52 6.07 -12.55 -3.07
C LYS A 52 5.07 -11.45 -3.44
N SER A 53 4.04 -11.78 -4.23
CA SER A 53 2.95 -10.85 -4.57
C SER A 53 2.18 -10.37 -3.33
N GLU A 54 1.98 -11.23 -2.35
CA GLU A 54 1.39 -10.86 -1.07
C GLU A 54 2.26 -9.92 -0.25
N SER A 55 3.57 -10.17 -0.24
CA SER A 55 4.53 -9.30 0.45
C SER A 55 4.56 -7.90 -0.16
N ILE A 56 4.61 -7.82 -1.50
CA ILE A 56 4.59 -6.55 -2.26
C ILE A 56 3.27 -5.81 -2.00
N TYR A 57 2.13 -6.49 -2.07
CA TYR A 57 0.82 -5.90 -1.80
C TYR A 57 0.70 -5.38 -0.36
N SER A 58 1.19 -6.14 0.62
CA SER A 58 1.16 -5.75 2.03
C SER A 58 1.98 -4.48 2.26
N GLN A 59 3.16 -4.40 1.62
CA GLN A 59 3.96 -3.18 1.64
C GLN A 59 3.21 -2.01 0.98
N ALA A 60 2.62 -2.21 -0.20
CA ALA A 60 1.82 -1.18 -0.88
C ALA A 60 0.72 -0.63 0.02
N GLN A 61 -0.01 -1.50 0.72
CA GLN A 61 -1.05 -1.10 1.69
C GLN A 61 -0.49 -0.32 2.88
N SER A 62 0.65 -0.70 3.45
CA SER A 62 1.24 0.03 4.58
C SER A 62 1.52 1.50 4.22
N PHE A 63 2.08 1.74 3.02
CA PHE A 63 2.33 3.09 2.53
C PHE A 63 1.03 3.82 2.14
N ALA A 64 0.06 3.13 1.53
CA ALA A 64 -1.26 3.71 1.25
C ALA A 64 -1.98 4.16 2.53
N ASN A 65 -1.96 3.32 3.58
CA ASN A 65 -2.58 3.61 4.87
C ASN A 65 -1.90 4.81 5.55
N THR A 66 -0.58 4.94 5.42
CA THR A 66 0.16 6.10 5.92
C THR A 66 -0.27 7.36 5.18
N ALA A 67 -0.38 7.32 3.85
CA ALA A 67 -0.89 8.43 3.07
C ALA A 67 -2.34 8.79 3.45
N ALA A 68 -3.21 7.79 3.62
CA ALA A 68 -4.60 8.00 4.04
C ALA A 68 -4.69 8.64 5.44
N TYR A 69 -3.88 8.18 6.39
CA TYR A 69 -3.80 8.77 7.73
C TYR A 69 -3.40 10.26 7.68
N LEU A 70 -2.36 10.60 6.90
CA LEU A 70 -1.92 11.98 6.72
C LEU A 70 -2.99 12.83 6.04
N TYR A 71 -3.69 12.27 5.05
CA TYR A 71 -4.79 12.97 4.40
C TYR A 71 -5.91 13.31 5.39
N GLU A 72 -6.41 12.30 6.11
CA GLU A 72 -7.51 12.46 7.07
C GLU A 72 -7.16 13.40 8.21
N LYS A 73 -5.93 13.31 8.73
CA LYS A 73 -5.47 14.13 9.86
C LYS A 73 -5.21 15.59 9.48
N ASP A 74 -4.57 15.82 8.33
CA ASP A 74 -3.86 17.08 8.07
C ASP A 74 -4.22 17.78 6.75
N LEU A 75 -4.73 17.06 5.74
CA LEU A 75 -4.87 17.58 4.37
C LEU A 75 -6.31 17.66 3.87
N LYS A 76 -7.25 17.00 4.56
CA LYS A 76 -8.67 16.96 4.21
C LYS A 76 -9.37 18.30 4.41
N SER A 77 -9.02 19.02 5.48
CA SER A 77 -9.62 20.31 5.83
C SER A 77 -8.70 21.48 5.48
N LEU A 78 -9.28 22.67 5.33
CA LEU A 78 -8.55 23.93 5.17
C LEU A 78 -8.45 24.68 6.50
N PRO A 79 -7.32 25.36 6.79
CA PRO A 79 -6.07 25.32 6.04
C PRO A 79 -5.37 23.96 6.18
N ARG A 80 -4.71 23.51 5.10
CA ARG A 80 -3.94 22.26 5.13
C ARG A 80 -2.68 22.44 5.96
N ASN A 81 -2.31 21.42 6.74
CA ASN A 81 -1.03 21.41 7.43
C ASN A 81 0.10 21.07 6.41
N PRO A 82 1.03 22.01 6.14
CA PRO A 82 2.06 21.81 5.12
C PRO A 82 3.05 20.69 5.46
N GLN A 83 3.22 20.37 6.75
CA GLN A 83 4.16 19.32 7.19
C GLN A 83 3.79 17.92 6.67
N SER A 84 2.50 17.70 6.36
CA SER A 84 2.00 16.41 5.92
C SER A 84 1.94 16.25 4.39
N ILE A 85 2.19 17.32 3.62
CA ILE A 85 2.11 17.27 2.16
C ILE A 85 3.20 16.35 1.60
N THR A 86 4.48 16.65 1.84
CA THR A 86 5.58 15.82 1.31
C THR A 86 5.49 14.35 1.75
N PRO A 87 5.26 14.03 3.03
CA PRO A 87 5.07 12.65 3.46
C PRO A 87 3.87 11.98 2.77
N PHE A 88 2.74 12.67 2.59
CA PHE A 88 1.58 12.13 1.87
C PHE A 88 1.96 11.74 0.44
N VAL A 89 2.62 12.65 -0.29
CA VAL A 89 2.97 12.44 -1.70
C VAL A 89 3.95 11.28 -1.86
N VAL A 90 5.01 11.25 -1.05
CA VAL A 90 6.03 10.19 -1.14
C VAL A 90 5.43 8.82 -0.81
N ASN A 91 4.62 8.72 0.24
CA ASN A 91 3.94 7.47 0.60
C ASN A 91 2.96 7.03 -0.49
N ALA A 92 2.19 7.95 -1.06
CA ALA A 92 1.25 7.64 -2.12
C ALA A 92 1.94 7.21 -3.42
N ALA A 93 2.96 7.94 -3.88
CA ALA A 93 3.69 7.59 -5.09
C ALA A 93 4.38 6.21 -4.95
N PHE A 94 4.99 5.94 -3.80
CA PHE A 94 5.63 4.65 -3.55
C PHE A 94 4.60 3.52 -3.44
N SER A 95 3.45 3.75 -2.82
CA SER A 95 2.37 2.77 -2.79
C SER A 95 1.85 2.43 -4.20
N ALA A 96 1.68 3.43 -5.06
CA ALA A 96 1.29 3.21 -6.46
C ALA A 96 2.33 2.37 -7.23
N GLU A 97 3.63 2.61 -7.01
CA GLU A 97 4.71 1.78 -7.56
C GLU A 97 4.57 0.31 -7.11
N MET A 98 4.37 0.10 -5.80
CA MET A 98 4.28 -1.24 -5.23
C MET A 98 3.03 -1.99 -5.69
N TYR A 99 1.88 -1.33 -5.84
CA TYR A 99 0.71 -1.99 -6.44
C TYR A 99 0.94 -2.39 -7.90
N LEU A 100 1.58 -1.55 -8.71
CA LEU A 100 1.91 -1.91 -10.09
C LEU A 100 2.89 -3.09 -10.15
N LYS A 101 3.89 -3.11 -9.26
CA LYS A 101 4.83 -4.24 -9.10
C LYS A 101 4.13 -5.51 -8.59
N CYS A 102 3.11 -5.37 -7.74
CA CYS A 102 2.29 -6.49 -7.30
C CYS A 102 1.55 -7.13 -8.48
N LEU A 103 0.89 -6.32 -9.31
CA LEU A 103 0.18 -6.80 -10.50
C LEU A 103 1.14 -7.48 -11.48
N GLN A 104 2.30 -6.88 -11.69
CA GLN A 104 3.41 -7.46 -12.44
C GLN A 104 3.82 -8.85 -11.95
N GLU A 105 4.09 -8.99 -10.64
CA GLU A 105 4.45 -10.26 -10.00
C GLU A 105 3.35 -11.32 -10.17
N VAL A 106 2.08 -10.96 -9.96
CA VAL A 106 0.93 -11.88 -10.15
C VAL A 106 0.86 -12.43 -11.57
N HIS A 107 1.30 -11.66 -12.57
CA HIS A 107 1.30 -12.05 -13.98
C HIS A 107 2.67 -12.49 -14.51
N GLY A 108 3.64 -12.76 -13.63
CA GLY A 108 4.95 -13.32 -13.99
C GLY A 108 5.85 -12.36 -14.79
N GLN A 109 5.64 -11.05 -14.68
CA GLN A 109 6.40 -10.03 -15.39
C GLN A 109 6.89 -8.97 -14.43
N ILE A 110 8.16 -8.97 -14.03
CA ILE A 110 8.72 -7.91 -13.18
C ILE A 110 9.58 -7.00 -14.03
N THR A 111 9.29 -5.70 -14.00
CA THR A 111 10.16 -4.71 -14.62
C THR A 111 11.02 -4.05 -13.55
N GLU A 112 12.32 -3.98 -13.78
CA GLU A 112 13.26 -3.21 -12.95
C GLU A 112 13.16 -1.71 -13.27
N SER A 113 12.00 -1.12 -12.97
CA SER A 113 11.77 0.30 -13.12
C SER A 113 11.06 0.86 -11.89
N HIS A 114 11.25 2.17 -11.68
CA HIS A 114 10.54 2.97 -10.67
C HIS A 114 9.59 3.98 -11.33
N VAL A 115 9.52 3.98 -12.67
CA VAL A 115 8.69 4.91 -13.44
C VAL A 115 7.29 4.31 -13.59
N LEU A 116 6.29 4.92 -12.94
CA LEU A 116 4.94 4.35 -12.85
C LEU A 116 4.31 4.06 -14.21
N THR A 117 4.50 4.94 -15.19
CA THR A 117 3.97 4.75 -16.55
C THR A 117 4.66 3.60 -17.30
N VAL A 118 5.94 3.34 -17.03
CA VAL A 118 6.66 2.17 -17.58
C VAL A 118 6.12 0.89 -16.95
N LEU A 119 5.95 0.87 -15.63
CA LEU A 119 5.36 -0.25 -14.89
C LEU A 119 3.95 -0.55 -15.41
N PHE A 120 3.10 0.46 -15.54
CA PHE A 120 1.76 0.29 -16.09
C PHE A 120 1.77 -0.21 -17.54
N LYS A 121 2.65 0.32 -18.40
CA LYS A 121 2.75 -0.09 -19.82
C LYS A 121 3.08 -1.57 -19.95
N SER A 122 3.94 -2.09 -19.07
CA SER A 122 4.36 -3.49 -19.07
C SER A 122 3.25 -4.46 -18.65
N LEU A 123 2.18 -4.01 -18.00
CA LEU A 123 1.09 -4.89 -17.58
C LEU A 123 0.38 -5.54 -18.79
N PRO A 124 -0.10 -6.79 -18.65
CA PRO A 124 -0.93 -7.43 -19.66
C PRO A 124 -2.17 -6.57 -19.99
N ASN A 125 -2.62 -6.61 -21.25
CA ASN A 125 -3.79 -5.82 -21.71
C ASN A 125 -5.03 -6.12 -20.86
N LYS A 126 -5.29 -7.39 -20.54
CA LYS A 126 -6.40 -7.80 -19.66
C LYS A 126 -6.39 -7.09 -18.29
N VAL A 127 -5.21 -6.83 -17.73
CA VAL A 127 -5.06 -6.14 -16.44
C VAL A 127 -5.29 -4.64 -16.61
N LYS A 128 -4.73 -4.05 -17.67
CA LYS A 128 -4.98 -2.63 -18.00
C LYS A 128 -6.46 -2.36 -18.26
N ASP A 129 -7.17 -3.30 -18.88
CA ASP A 129 -8.62 -3.20 -19.11
C ASP A 129 -9.39 -3.27 -17.79
N LYS A 130 -9.00 -4.15 -16.85
CA LYS A 130 -9.55 -4.17 -15.49
C LYS A 130 -9.31 -2.85 -14.76
N ILE A 131 -8.10 -2.30 -14.84
CA ILE A 131 -7.77 -0.99 -14.26
C ILE A 131 -8.65 0.11 -14.83
N ASN A 132 -8.81 0.19 -16.16
CA ASN A 132 -9.69 1.20 -16.77
C ASN A 132 -11.17 0.99 -16.40
N LYS A 133 -11.64 -0.25 -16.26
CA LYS A 133 -13.00 -0.53 -15.80
C LYS A 133 -13.20 -0.10 -14.34
N THR A 134 -12.25 -0.39 -13.47
CA THR A 134 -12.27 0.01 -12.07
C THR A 134 -12.13 1.53 -11.91
N SER A 135 -11.30 2.18 -12.74
CA SER A 135 -11.21 3.65 -12.86
C SER A 135 -12.59 4.27 -13.02
N LYS A 136 -13.34 3.83 -14.04
CA LYS A 136 -14.70 4.32 -14.31
C LYS A 136 -15.70 4.10 -13.16
N LYS A 137 -15.54 3.01 -12.39
CA LYS A 137 -16.38 2.74 -11.19
C LYS A 137 -16.17 3.80 -10.10
N PHE A 138 -14.94 4.32 -9.96
CA PHE A 138 -14.57 5.23 -8.89
C PHE A 138 -14.54 6.71 -9.30
N GLU A 139 -14.43 7.04 -10.60
CA GLU A 139 -14.24 8.42 -11.08
C GLU A 139 -15.23 9.43 -10.49
N SER A 140 -16.50 9.07 -10.35
CA SER A 140 -17.54 9.95 -9.81
C SER A 140 -17.41 10.24 -8.30
N GLN A 141 -16.57 9.50 -7.58
CA GLN A 141 -16.36 9.64 -6.13
C GLN A 141 -15.27 10.65 -5.78
N TYR A 142 -14.50 11.10 -6.78
CA TYR A 142 -13.34 11.97 -6.60
C TYR A 142 -13.49 13.25 -7.43
N GLN A 143 -12.88 14.34 -6.96
CA GLN A 143 -12.85 15.61 -7.68
C GLN A 143 -11.74 15.59 -8.74
N ILE A 144 -11.96 14.82 -9.80
CA ILE A 144 -11.02 14.60 -10.90
C ILE A 144 -11.69 14.76 -12.26
N GLU A 145 -10.88 14.92 -13.31
CA GLU A 145 -11.35 14.83 -14.69
C GLU A 145 -11.89 13.41 -14.97
N GLN A 146 -13.12 13.31 -15.46
CA GLN A 146 -13.80 12.03 -15.71
C GLN A 146 -13.68 11.61 -17.17
N GLY A 147 -13.83 10.31 -17.44
CA GLY A 147 -13.88 9.78 -18.80
C GLY A 147 -12.53 9.71 -19.51
N ILE A 148 -11.43 10.06 -18.83
CA ILE A 148 -10.07 9.91 -19.36
C ILE A 148 -9.48 8.54 -18.99
N LEU A 149 -8.44 8.12 -19.71
CA LEU A 149 -7.78 6.85 -19.43
C LEU A 149 -6.98 6.92 -18.13
N PHE A 150 -7.00 5.84 -17.35
CA PHE A 150 -6.26 5.74 -16.08
C PHE A 150 -4.78 6.11 -16.21
N LYS A 151 -4.14 5.75 -17.32
CA LYS A 151 -2.74 6.11 -17.61
C LYS A 151 -2.46 7.62 -17.56
N ASN A 152 -3.46 8.44 -17.88
CA ASN A 152 -3.34 9.89 -17.83
C ASN A 152 -3.39 10.37 -16.39
N HIS A 153 -4.21 9.75 -15.54
CA HIS A 153 -4.16 10.02 -14.10
C HIS A 153 -2.81 9.64 -13.49
N LEU A 154 -2.25 8.50 -13.91
CA LEU A 154 -0.96 8.01 -13.43
C LEU A 154 0.22 8.92 -13.82
N LYS A 155 0.18 9.55 -15.01
CA LYS A 155 1.24 10.46 -15.47
C LYS A 155 1.51 11.60 -14.50
N ASN A 156 0.47 12.15 -13.85
CA ASN A 156 0.61 13.31 -12.97
C ASN A 156 1.35 12.98 -11.66
N ILE A 157 1.49 11.70 -11.31
CA ILE A 157 2.24 11.27 -10.13
C ILE A 157 3.49 10.45 -10.48
N ASN A 158 3.83 10.38 -11.77
CA ASN A 158 4.83 9.45 -12.30
C ASN A 158 6.23 9.59 -11.69
N ASN A 159 6.66 10.82 -11.43
CA ASN A 159 7.97 11.12 -10.84
C ASN A 159 7.86 11.64 -9.41
N ALA A 160 6.65 11.67 -8.84
CA ALA A 160 6.37 12.34 -7.57
C ALA A 160 7.22 11.79 -6.41
N PHE A 161 7.55 10.49 -6.43
CA PHE A 161 8.44 9.90 -5.43
C PHE A 161 9.85 10.52 -5.43
N VAL A 162 10.42 10.81 -6.59
CA VAL A 162 11.75 11.42 -6.70
C VAL A 162 11.65 12.92 -6.43
N ASP A 163 10.72 13.60 -7.11
CA ASP A 163 10.57 15.04 -7.06
C ASP A 163 10.28 15.57 -5.66
N TRP A 164 9.41 14.87 -4.90
CA TRP A 164 8.96 15.39 -3.61
C TRP A 164 9.94 15.13 -2.46
N ARG A 165 10.87 14.16 -2.60
CA ARG A 165 11.92 13.95 -1.59
C ARG A 165 12.90 15.12 -1.52
N TYR A 166 13.10 15.79 -2.64
CA TYR A 166 14.02 16.92 -2.78
C TYR A 166 13.26 18.20 -3.15
N ILE A 167 12.02 18.33 -2.66
CA ILE A 167 11.16 19.47 -3.02
C ILE A 167 11.77 20.83 -2.62
N TYR A 168 12.63 20.84 -1.59
CA TYR A 168 13.37 22.04 -1.17
C TYR A 168 14.35 22.56 -2.24
N GLU A 169 14.71 21.73 -3.23
CA GLU A 169 15.56 22.11 -4.37
C GLU A 169 14.77 22.79 -5.50
N LYS A 170 13.43 22.77 -5.43
CA LYS A 170 12.54 23.38 -6.43
C LYS A 170 11.98 24.71 -5.93
N ASN A 171 11.71 25.62 -6.86
CA ASN A 171 11.03 26.88 -6.55
C ASN A 171 9.56 26.68 -6.16
N TYR A 172 8.88 25.76 -6.84
CA TYR A 172 7.52 25.34 -6.53
C TYR A 172 7.25 23.96 -7.17
N GLU A 173 6.26 23.24 -6.64
CA GLU A 173 5.69 22.04 -7.24
C GLU A 173 4.22 21.95 -6.83
N SER A 174 3.43 21.22 -7.60
CA SER A 174 2.03 20.99 -7.26
C SER A 174 1.64 19.53 -7.44
N ILE A 175 0.65 19.11 -6.68
CA ILE A 175 0.05 17.78 -6.85
C ILE A 175 -1.44 17.84 -6.57
N ASN A 176 -2.21 17.11 -7.36
CA ASN A 176 -3.63 16.95 -7.11
C ASN A 176 -3.86 15.80 -6.11
N ILE A 177 -4.15 16.15 -4.85
CA ILE A 177 -4.40 15.20 -3.77
C ILE A 177 -5.53 14.21 -4.12
N GLN A 178 -6.65 14.71 -4.67
CA GLN A 178 -7.81 13.88 -5.01
C GLN A 178 -7.47 12.87 -6.12
N GLN A 179 -6.73 13.31 -7.13
CA GLN A 179 -6.22 12.44 -8.18
C GLN A 179 -5.25 11.38 -7.66
N THR A 180 -4.37 11.75 -6.72
CA THR A 180 -3.43 10.80 -6.11
C THR A 180 -4.17 9.72 -5.32
N ILE A 181 -5.17 10.09 -4.50
CA ILE A 181 -5.98 9.14 -3.75
C ILE A 181 -6.77 8.23 -4.71
N PHE A 182 -7.35 8.81 -5.77
CA PHE A 182 -8.04 8.05 -6.80
C PHE A 182 -7.14 6.98 -7.44
N VAL A 183 -5.90 7.34 -7.80
CA VAL A 183 -4.93 6.38 -8.36
C VAL A 183 -4.66 5.24 -7.38
N LEU A 184 -4.47 5.54 -6.09
CA LEU A 184 -4.28 4.52 -5.06
C LEU A 184 -5.49 3.60 -4.93
N GLN A 185 -6.71 4.16 -4.91
CA GLN A 185 -7.94 3.39 -4.75
C GLN A 185 -8.12 2.38 -5.89
N VAL A 186 -7.91 2.81 -7.13
CA VAL A 186 -8.03 1.93 -8.31
C VAL A 186 -6.97 0.82 -8.27
N LEU A 187 -5.71 1.17 -7.96
CA LEU A 187 -4.63 0.19 -7.93
C LEU A 187 -4.77 -0.80 -6.77
N HIS A 188 -5.23 -0.34 -5.61
CA HIS A 188 -5.56 -1.18 -4.46
C HIS A 188 -6.62 -2.21 -4.84
N GLU A 189 -7.77 -1.76 -5.34
CA GLU A 189 -8.89 -2.62 -5.72
C GLU A 189 -8.45 -3.71 -6.71
N VAL A 190 -7.77 -3.32 -7.80
CA VAL A 190 -7.37 -4.30 -8.83
C VAL A 190 -6.31 -5.26 -8.30
N SER A 191 -5.34 -4.78 -7.51
CA SER A 191 -4.31 -5.64 -6.93
C SER A 191 -4.90 -6.64 -5.95
N ALA A 192 -5.92 -6.24 -5.18
CA ALA A 192 -6.65 -7.12 -4.29
C ALA A 192 -7.41 -8.21 -5.09
N ILE A 193 -8.14 -7.82 -6.13
CA ILE A 193 -8.89 -8.73 -7.00
C ILE A 193 -7.97 -9.72 -7.72
N GLU A 194 -6.86 -9.28 -8.33
CA GLU A 194 -5.93 -10.20 -9.01
C GLU A 194 -5.26 -11.17 -8.03
N ARG A 195 -5.20 -10.83 -6.74
CA ARG A 195 -4.73 -11.72 -5.67
C ARG A 195 -5.82 -12.62 -5.08
N GLY A 196 -7.05 -12.55 -5.57
CA GLY A 196 -8.18 -13.34 -5.08
C GLY A 196 -8.75 -12.86 -3.75
N LEU A 197 -8.49 -11.61 -3.36
CA LEU A 197 -9.11 -10.99 -2.19
C LEU A 197 -10.51 -10.48 -2.53
N LYS A 198 -11.39 -10.46 -1.52
CA LYS A 198 -12.70 -9.79 -1.63
C LYS A 198 -12.52 -8.31 -1.32
N THR A 199 -13.07 -7.45 -2.18
CA THR A 199 -13.08 -5.98 -2.05
C THR A 199 -14.49 -5.43 -2.03
#